data_AF-A0A2D7TA22-F1
#
_entry.id   AF-A0A2D7TA22-F1
#
_cell.length_a   1.000
_cell.length_b   1.000
_cell.length_c   1.000
_cell.angle_alpha   90.00
_cell.angle_beta   90.00
_cell.angle_gamma   90.00
#
_symmetry.space_group_name_H-M   'P 1'
#
loop_
_entity.id
_entity.type
_entity.pdbx_description
1 polymer ?
#
loop_
_entity_poly.entity_id
_entity_poly.type
_entity_poly.pdbx_seq_one_letter_code
_entity_poly.pdbx_strand_id
1 'polypeptide(L)'
;MATMNEIIEIVVVSMRDAFLAVTVFVAAMVLLFSWLQYATSGKFVEIIRERKKIQPIIGALMGLTPGCGGAIVMMPMYARGYVTYGTVVATLIATLGDSAFVLIGAAIADSSFVAPLIAVHLISFIVGVSWGYLIDLINITPNKPIGDFGPTFDYDNPQEFDESNDSPLDDLPREIPGGLSYKILHQGYVLWWGVTSIGLFFAIALLVWSGQDPDFNLELSFDLTTRDGFITWVGLLGTTLSIILYIAQRNWFADDTEATIGDKLHSKRETLVHAASETAFVTFWVMIAYLAFEFMMLFGGMTESDLARYGDGAIAVVVASIIGLIPGCGPQIIAISAYVKDIISFPALAANAISQDGDALFPLLVRHKAASLWATVHTTIPAIITGLMLLFLGVKF
;
A
#
# COMPACT_ATOMS: atom_id res chain seq x y z
N MET A 1 -0.28 28.88 -12.36
CA MET A 1 -1.13 28.10 -13.30
C MET A 1 -0.29 26.92 -13.74
N ALA A 2 -0.80 25.70 -13.57
CA ALA A 2 -0.08 24.50 -13.99
C ALA A 2 0.15 24.51 -15.51
N THR A 3 1.35 24.12 -15.93
CA THR A 3 1.69 24.01 -17.35
C THR A 3 1.21 22.67 -17.92
N MET A 4 1.02 22.60 -19.25
CA MET A 4 0.65 21.34 -19.90
C MET A 4 1.70 20.24 -19.67
N ASN A 5 2.98 20.64 -19.58
CA ASN A 5 4.08 19.70 -19.34
C ASN A 5 4.00 19.09 -17.94
N GLU A 6 3.74 19.89 -16.90
CA GLU A 6 3.55 19.41 -15.52
C GLU A 6 2.37 18.42 -15.44
N ILE A 7 1.27 18.70 -16.14
CA ILE A 7 0.11 17.79 -16.16
C ILE A 7 0.47 16.46 -16.81
N ILE A 8 1.20 16.48 -17.94
CA ILE A 8 1.63 15.26 -18.64
C ILE A 8 2.60 14.46 -17.76
N GLU A 9 3.53 15.14 -17.11
CA GLU A 9 4.49 14.52 -16.20
C GLU A 9 3.80 13.80 -15.04
N ILE A 10 2.84 14.47 -14.37
CA ILE A 10 2.04 13.86 -13.30
C ILE A 10 1.34 12.60 -13.79
N VAL A 11 0.72 12.65 -14.98
CA VAL A 11 0.02 11.49 -15.54
C VAL A 11 0.98 10.33 -15.79
N VAL A 12 2.11 10.61 -16.44
CA VAL A 12 3.07 9.59 -16.84
C VAL A 12 3.76 8.96 -15.63
N VAL A 13 4.18 9.77 -14.66
CA VAL A 13 4.80 9.30 -13.41
C VAL A 13 3.79 8.48 -12.59
N SER A 14 2.56 8.97 -12.41
CA SER A 14 1.51 8.23 -11.70
C SER A 14 1.22 6.87 -12.35
N MET A 15 1.17 6.82 -13.69
CA MET A 15 0.99 5.56 -14.41
C MET A 15 2.19 4.62 -14.26
N ARG A 16 3.42 5.14 -14.35
CA ARG A 16 4.65 4.35 -14.18
C ARG A 16 4.72 3.75 -12.78
N ASP A 17 4.49 4.56 -11.77
CA ASP A 17 4.70 4.19 -10.37
C ASP A 17 3.57 3.29 -9.87
N ALA A 18 2.31 3.51 -10.31
CA ALA A 18 1.21 2.60 -9.99
C ALA A 18 1.51 1.16 -10.45
N PHE A 19 2.23 1.02 -11.57
CA PHE A 19 2.68 -0.29 -12.04
C PHE A 19 3.90 -0.81 -11.26
N LEU A 20 5.00 -0.05 -11.24
CA LEU A 20 6.29 -0.52 -10.75
C LEU A 20 6.39 -0.56 -9.22
N ALA A 21 5.79 0.40 -8.51
CA ALA A 21 5.85 0.49 -7.06
C ALA A 21 4.79 -0.39 -6.38
N VAL A 22 3.64 -0.62 -7.01
CA VAL A 22 2.51 -1.34 -6.39
C VAL A 22 2.13 -2.61 -7.14
N THR A 23 1.75 -2.49 -8.41
CA THR A 23 1.11 -3.60 -9.16
C THR A 23 2.00 -4.84 -9.25
N VAL A 24 3.28 -4.68 -9.58
CA VAL A 24 4.19 -5.83 -9.76
C VAL A 24 4.38 -6.62 -8.46
N PHE A 25 4.40 -5.96 -7.30
CA PHE A 25 4.51 -6.63 -6.00
C PHE A 25 3.20 -7.30 -5.60
N VAL A 26 2.05 -6.65 -5.82
CA VAL A 26 0.73 -7.26 -5.60
C VAL A 26 0.57 -8.50 -6.49
N ALA A 27 0.94 -8.41 -7.77
CA ALA A 27 0.90 -9.52 -8.70
C ALA A 27 1.80 -10.69 -8.27
N ALA A 28 3.05 -10.38 -7.91
CA ALA A 28 4.01 -11.37 -7.43
C ALA A 28 3.50 -12.06 -6.18
N MET A 29 2.90 -11.31 -5.25
CA MET A 29 2.34 -11.83 -4.02
C MET A 29 1.14 -12.75 -4.27
N VAL A 30 0.18 -12.30 -5.09
CA VAL A 30 -0.99 -13.12 -5.46
C VAL A 30 -0.56 -14.42 -6.13
N LEU A 31 0.44 -14.38 -7.02
CA LEU A 31 0.98 -15.57 -7.68
C LEU A 31 1.71 -16.48 -6.69
N LEU A 32 2.57 -15.92 -5.84
CA LEU A 32 3.29 -16.66 -4.80
C LEU A 32 2.32 -17.40 -3.88
N PHE A 33 1.25 -16.72 -3.43
CA PHE A 33 0.25 -17.33 -2.56
C PHE A 33 -0.55 -18.41 -3.25
N SER A 34 -1.01 -18.16 -4.48
CA SER A 34 -1.72 -19.15 -5.28
C SER A 34 -0.85 -20.40 -5.49
N TRP A 35 0.43 -20.21 -5.78
CA TRP A 35 1.39 -21.31 -5.93
C TRP A 35 1.65 -22.04 -4.62
N LEU A 36 1.89 -21.32 -3.51
CA LEU A 36 2.12 -21.92 -2.20
C LEU A 36 0.90 -22.72 -1.72
N GLN A 37 -0.31 -22.22 -1.92
CA GLN A 37 -1.54 -22.94 -1.58
C GLN A 37 -1.71 -24.21 -2.40
N TYR A 38 -1.49 -24.12 -3.72
CA TYR A 38 -1.51 -25.28 -4.61
C TYR A 38 -0.45 -26.31 -4.19
N ALA A 39 0.78 -25.87 -3.93
CA ALA A 39 1.91 -26.74 -3.59
C ALA A 39 1.78 -27.39 -2.20
N THR A 40 1.17 -26.69 -1.24
CA THR A 40 1.03 -27.17 0.16
C THR A 40 -0.34 -27.78 0.46
N SER A 41 -1.24 -27.86 -0.53
CA SER A 41 -2.62 -28.30 -0.35
C SER A 41 -3.34 -27.55 0.79
N GLY A 42 -3.09 -26.24 0.89
CA GLY A 42 -3.68 -25.36 1.91
C GLY A 42 -2.95 -25.28 3.26
N LYS A 43 -2.03 -26.22 3.58
CA LYS A 43 -1.35 -26.27 4.89
C LYS A 43 -0.57 -25.01 5.26
N PHE A 44 -0.03 -24.29 4.27
CA PHE A 44 0.68 -23.03 4.50
C PHE A 44 -0.19 -21.97 5.18
N VAL A 45 -1.45 -21.85 4.72
CA VAL A 45 -2.41 -20.89 5.27
C VAL A 45 -2.80 -21.26 6.69
N GLU A 46 -2.97 -22.55 6.98
CA GLU A 46 -3.26 -23.05 8.33
C GLU A 46 -2.15 -22.68 9.31
N ILE A 47 -0.88 -22.88 8.93
CA ILE A 47 0.28 -22.53 9.78
C ILE A 47 0.29 -21.03 10.11
N ILE A 48 0.06 -20.16 9.12
CA ILE A 48 -0.01 -18.72 9.35
C ILE A 48 -1.17 -18.38 10.28
N ARG A 49 -2.37 -18.95 10.03
CA ARG A 49 -3.58 -18.73 10.83
C ARG A 49 -3.46 -19.26 12.26
N GLU A 50 -2.69 -20.32 12.50
CA GLU A 50 -2.44 -20.86 13.84
C GLU A 50 -1.47 -19.98 14.65
N ARG A 51 -0.56 -19.28 13.99
CA ARG A 51 0.50 -18.48 14.64
C ARG A 51 0.12 -17.01 14.78
N LYS A 52 -1.14 -16.67 15.05
CA LYS A 52 -1.62 -15.27 15.20
C LYS A 52 -0.75 -14.42 16.13
N LYS A 53 -0.25 -15.01 17.21
CA LYS A 53 0.57 -14.32 18.21
C LYS A 53 1.89 -13.77 17.69
N ILE A 54 2.44 -14.21 16.56
CA ILE A 54 3.68 -13.64 16.01
C ILE A 54 3.42 -12.71 14.82
N GLN A 55 2.19 -12.67 14.31
CA GLN A 55 1.85 -11.94 13.09
C GLN A 55 2.13 -10.43 13.23
N PRO A 56 1.77 -9.70 14.32
CA PRO A 56 2.10 -8.28 14.45
C PRO A 56 3.60 -7.98 14.38
N ILE A 57 4.45 -8.86 14.92
CA ILE A 57 5.91 -8.72 14.83
C ILE A 57 6.38 -8.86 13.39
N ILE A 58 5.91 -9.89 12.68
CA ILE A 58 6.26 -10.11 11.28
C ILE A 58 5.76 -8.95 10.42
N GLY A 59 4.54 -8.46 10.68
CA GLY A 59 3.97 -7.28 10.05
C GLY A 59 4.85 -6.05 10.20
N ALA A 60 5.21 -5.70 11.44
CA ALA A 60 6.09 -4.56 11.70
C ALA A 60 7.48 -4.71 11.05
N LEU A 61 8.06 -5.92 11.06
CA LEU A 61 9.33 -6.18 10.36
C LEU A 61 9.22 -5.98 8.84
N MET A 62 8.10 -6.40 8.25
CA MET A 62 7.85 -6.14 6.83
C MET A 62 7.68 -4.64 6.55
N GLY A 63 7.01 -3.91 7.45
CA GLY A 63 6.85 -2.45 7.37
C GLY A 63 8.17 -1.69 7.41
N LEU A 64 9.14 -2.13 8.22
CA LEU A 64 10.48 -1.50 8.28
C LEU A 64 11.27 -1.56 6.98
N THR A 65 10.84 -2.35 6.00
CA THR A 65 11.53 -2.44 4.70
C THR A 65 11.35 -1.13 3.94
N PRO A 66 12.43 -0.43 3.54
CA PRO A 66 12.33 0.76 2.70
C PRO A 66 11.57 0.50 1.40
N GLY A 67 10.86 1.50 0.89
CA GLY A 67 10.18 1.46 -0.41
C GLY A 67 8.82 0.75 -0.46
N CYS A 68 8.08 0.75 0.66
CA CYS A 68 6.69 0.23 0.80
C CYS A 68 6.49 -1.28 0.50
N GLY A 69 7.44 -1.98 -0.12
CA GLY A 69 7.23 -3.31 -0.70
C GLY A 69 6.77 -4.37 0.32
N GLY A 70 7.37 -4.37 1.51
CA GLY A 70 6.96 -5.29 2.59
C GLY A 70 5.55 -4.99 3.12
N ALA A 71 5.18 -3.71 3.21
CA ALA A 71 3.84 -3.30 3.63
C ALA A 71 2.78 -3.62 2.57
N ILE A 72 3.07 -3.38 1.28
CA ILE A 72 2.20 -3.71 0.15
C ILE A 72 1.88 -5.21 0.11
N VAL A 73 2.85 -6.06 0.45
CA VAL A 73 2.69 -7.52 0.56
C VAL A 73 1.68 -7.92 1.64
N MET A 74 1.62 -7.22 2.78
CA MET A 74 0.72 -7.56 3.88
C MET A 74 -0.76 -7.29 3.59
N MET A 75 -1.07 -6.34 2.71
CA MET A 75 -2.45 -5.91 2.46
C MET A 75 -3.29 -6.97 1.74
N PRO A 76 -2.81 -7.62 0.66
CA PRO A 76 -3.49 -8.78 0.08
C PRO A 76 -3.60 -9.96 1.05
N MET A 77 -2.64 -10.17 1.96
CA MET A 77 -2.73 -11.23 2.96
C MET A 77 -3.89 -10.99 3.93
N TYR A 78 -4.12 -9.73 4.30
CA TYR A 78 -5.26 -9.35 5.13
C TYR A 78 -6.56 -9.48 4.36
N ALA A 79 -6.60 -8.99 3.12
CA ALA A 79 -7.79 -9.06 2.28
C ALA A 79 -8.29 -10.49 2.07
N ARG A 80 -7.38 -11.48 2.12
CA ARG A 80 -7.68 -12.92 2.03
C ARG A 80 -7.87 -13.61 3.39
N GLY A 81 -7.88 -12.86 4.48
CA GLY A 81 -8.11 -13.36 5.84
C GLY A 81 -6.97 -14.25 6.39
N TYR A 82 -5.72 -14.03 5.97
CA TYR A 82 -4.56 -14.77 6.48
C TYR A 82 -3.91 -14.11 7.69
N VAL A 83 -3.85 -12.79 7.71
CA VAL A 83 -3.31 -12.00 8.82
C VAL A 83 -4.41 -11.23 9.54
N THR A 84 -4.19 -10.91 10.80
CA THR A 84 -5.13 -10.12 11.61
C THR A 84 -5.14 -8.64 11.23
N TYR A 85 -6.19 -7.94 11.64
CA TYR A 85 -6.26 -6.48 11.50
C TYR A 85 -5.15 -5.78 12.31
N GLY A 86 -4.81 -6.29 13.51
CA GLY A 86 -3.67 -5.78 14.27
C GLY A 86 -2.34 -5.94 13.56
N THR A 87 -2.17 -6.99 12.75
CA THR A 87 -0.97 -7.16 11.91
C THR A 87 -0.88 -6.12 10.80
N VAL A 88 -2.00 -5.76 10.17
CA VAL A 88 -2.06 -4.67 9.19
C VAL A 88 -1.64 -3.36 9.84
N VAL A 89 -2.26 -3.00 10.96
CA VAL A 89 -1.94 -1.75 11.66
C VAL A 89 -0.49 -1.72 12.14
N ALA A 90 0.04 -2.83 12.65
CA ALA A 90 1.45 -2.93 13.03
C ALA A 90 2.40 -2.70 11.84
N THR A 91 2.03 -3.21 10.66
CA THR A 91 2.79 -3.04 9.43
C THR A 91 2.76 -1.58 8.96
N LEU A 92 1.58 -0.96 8.97
CA LEU A 92 1.39 0.44 8.57
C LEU A 92 2.14 1.39 9.51
N ILE A 93 2.01 1.23 10.83
CA ILE A 93 2.76 2.06 11.79
C ILE A 93 4.28 1.96 11.60
N ALA A 94 4.78 0.78 11.25
CA ALA A 94 6.22 0.55 11.08
C ALA A 94 6.76 1.05 9.72
N THR A 95 5.90 1.41 8.77
CA THR A 95 6.32 1.74 7.41
C THR A 95 6.78 3.19 7.28
N LEU A 96 7.95 3.40 6.66
CA LEU A 96 8.41 4.72 6.21
C LEU A 96 8.37 4.87 4.69
N GLY A 97 8.01 3.82 3.96
CA GLY A 97 7.93 3.85 2.51
C GLY A 97 9.22 4.32 1.82
N ASP A 98 9.07 5.07 0.73
CA ASP A 98 10.21 5.68 0.01
C ASP A 98 10.88 6.80 0.80
N SER A 99 10.15 7.40 1.75
CA SER A 99 10.67 8.49 2.57
C SER A 99 11.83 8.05 3.47
N ALA A 100 11.91 6.75 3.79
CA ALA A 100 13.06 6.14 4.45
C ALA A 100 14.38 6.41 3.69
N PHE A 101 14.37 6.36 2.35
CA PHE A 101 15.57 6.61 1.54
C PHE A 101 16.06 8.06 1.65
N VAL A 102 15.15 9.03 1.75
CA VAL A 102 15.50 10.44 1.95
C VAL A 102 16.22 10.64 3.28
N LEU A 103 15.72 10.02 4.36
CA LEU A 103 16.36 10.13 5.68
C LEU A 103 17.67 9.35 5.76
N ILE A 104 17.77 8.21 5.06
CA ILE A 104 19.05 7.50 4.87
C ILE A 104 20.04 8.38 4.12
N GLY A 105 19.60 9.09 3.08
CA GLY A 105 20.44 10.03 2.33
C GLY A 105 20.97 11.16 3.16
N ALA A 106 20.10 11.79 3.95
CA ALA A 106 20.51 12.79 4.92
C ALA A 106 21.55 12.22 5.91
N ALA A 107 21.36 10.99 6.39
CA ALA A 107 22.30 10.34 7.32
C ALA A 107 23.66 9.97 6.70
N ILE A 108 23.70 9.67 5.40
CA ILE A 108 24.96 9.45 4.66
C ILE A 108 25.69 10.78 4.43
N ALA A 109 24.95 11.83 4.09
CA ALA A 109 25.51 13.16 3.86
C ALA A 109 25.98 13.84 5.16
N ASP A 110 25.23 13.68 6.26
CA ASP A 110 25.56 14.17 7.58
C ASP A 110 25.21 13.13 8.67
N SER A 111 26.26 12.72 9.39
CA SER A 111 26.17 11.76 10.49
C SER A 111 25.23 12.17 11.62
N SER A 112 24.89 13.45 11.75
CA SER A 112 23.91 13.95 12.72
C SER A 112 22.54 13.28 12.55
N PHE A 113 22.16 12.92 11.31
CA PHE A 113 20.87 12.29 11.00
C PHE A 113 20.85 10.76 11.22
N VAL A 114 21.97 10.12 11.55
CA VAL A 114 22.00 8.67 11.84
C VAL A 114 21.20 8.33 13.10
N ALA A 115 21.31 9.15 14.14
CA ALA A 115 20.57 8.95 15.38
C ALA A 115 19.04 9.07 15.20
N PRO A 116 18.50 10.14 14.57
CA PRO A 116 17.06 10.24 14.33
C PRO A 116 16.55 9.18 13.34
N LEU A 117 17.34 8.77 12.34
CA LEU A 117 17.01 7.66 11.44
C LEU A 117 16.76 6.36 12.20
N ILE A 118 17.69 5.97 13.08
CA ILE A 118 17.57 4.75 13.87
C ILE A 118 16.42 4.91 14.87
N ALA A 119 16.31 6.07 15.52
CA ALA A 119 15.28 6.32 16.52
C ALA A 119 13.87 6.22 15.91
N VAL A 120 13.61 6.84 14.77
CA VAL A 120 12.27 6.79 14.14
C VAL A 120 11.89 5.36 13.75
N HIS A 121 12.80 4.58 13.14
CA HIS A 121 12.53 3.18 12.78
C HIS A 121 12.28 2.31 14.01
N LEU A 122 13.10 2.44 15.06
CA LEU A 122 12.92 1.66 16.29
C LEU A 122 11.64 2.03 17.03
N ILE A 123 11.32 3.32 17.11
CA ILE A 123 10.08 3.80 17.76
C ILE A 123 8.88 3.30 16.96
N SER A 124 8.84 3.49 15.64
CA SER A 124 7.77 2.98 14.79
C SER A 124 7.61 1.47 14.89
N PHE A 125 8.70 0.70 14.93
CA PHE A 125 8.64 -0.75 15.16
C PHE A 125 8.01 -1.12 16.50
N ILE A 126 8.48 -0.51 17.59
CA ILE A 126 8.00 -0.82 18.95
C ILE A 126 6.52 -0.41 19.08
N VAL A 127 6.16 0.78 18.61
CA VAL A 127 4.78 1.27 18.62
C VAL A 127 3.90 0.38 17.76
N GLY A 128 4.32 0.03 16.54
CA GLY A 128 3.57 -0.83 15.64
C GLY A 128 3.30 -2.22 16.24
N VAL A 129 4.33 -2.87 16.78
CA VAL A 129 4.17 -4.18 17.43
C VAL A 129 3.23 -4.09 18.64
N SER A 130 3.48 -3.15 19.54
CA SER A 130 2.68 -3.00 20.77
C SER A 130 1.22 -2.65 20.48
N TRP A 131 0.99 -1.75 19.52
CA TRP A 131 -0.35 -1.33 19.13
C TRP A 131 -1.09 -2.40 18.34
N GLY A 132 -0.40 -3.13 17.46
CA GLY A 132 -0.97 -4.27 16.76
C GLY A 132 -1.42 -5.38 17.71
N TYR A 133 -0.61 -5.69 18.73
CA TYR A 133 -1.02 -6.60 19.80
C TYR A 133 -2.20 -6.09 20.61
N LEU A 134 -2.23 -4.78 20.90
CA LEU A 134 -3.37 -4.18 21.60
C LEU A 134 -4.64 -4.38 20.78
N ILE A 135 -4.64 -4.02 19.50
CA ILE A 135 -5.76 -4.18 18.57
C ILE A 135 -6.29 -5.62 18.56
N ASP A 136 -5.40 -6.60 18.42
CA ASP A 136 -5.77 -8.02 18.41
C ASP A 136 -6.29 -8.49 19.78
N LEU A 137 -5.74 -7.96 20.89
CA LEU A 137 -6.13 -8.33 22.25
C LEU A 137 -7.55 -7.85 22.60
N ILE A 138 -7.93 -6.64 22.18
CA ILE A 138 -9.25 -6.06 22.44
C ILE A 138 -10.25 -6.30 21.29
N ASN A 139 -9.92 -7.22 20.39
CA ASN A 139 -10.75 -7.63 19.25
C ASN A 139 -11.21 -6.45 18.38
N ILE A 140 -10.36 -5.44 18.20
CA ILE A 140 -10.62 -4.36 17.24
C ILE A 140 -10.59 -4.97 15.84
N THR A 141 -11.65 -4.72 15.08
CA THR A 141 -11.78 -5.06 13.67
C THR A 141 -12.44 -3.90 12.93
N PRO A 142 -12.46 -3.89 11.59
CA PRO A 142 -13.19 -2.85 10.86
C PRO A 142 -14.66 -2.77 11.27
N ASN A 143 -15.30 -3.92 11.53
CA ASN A 143 -16.71 -4.01 11.96
C ASN A 143 -16.87 -3.67 13.46
N LYS A 144 -15.81 -3.77 14.26
CA LYS A 144 -15.78 -3.37 15.68
C LYS A 144 -14.60 -2.44 15.94
N PRO A 145 -14.67 -1.19 15.48
CA PRO A 145 -13.52 -0.29 15.47
C PRO A 145 -13.09 0.17 16.86
N ILE A 146 -13.91 -0.03 17.90
CA ILE A 146 -13.55 0.25 19.30
C ILE A 146 -13.43 -1.07 20.09
N GLY A 147 -13.32 -2.20 19.39
CA GLY A 147 -13.18 -3.52 19.98
C GLY A 147 -14.41 -3.96 20.76
N ASP A 148 -14.20 -4.73 21.82
CA ASP A 148 -15.26 -5.31 22.66
C ASP A 148 -16.12 -4.27 23.41
N PHE A 149 -15.70 -3.00 23.43
CA PHE A 149 -16.37 -1.91 24.14
C PHE A 149 -17.23 -1.02 23.23
N GLY A 150 -17.19 -1.27 21.91
CA GLY A 150 -17.79 -0.39 20.91
C GLY A 150 -19.09 -0.90 20.28
N PRO A 151 -19.76 -0.04 19.50
CA PRO A 151 -20.79 -0.50 18.58
C PRO A 151 -20.18 -1.40 17.50
N THR A 152 -20.94 -2.41 17.09
CA THR A 152 -20.62 -3.20 15.90
C THR A 152 -21.29 -2.54 14.70
N PHE A 153 -20.51 -2.22 13.69
CA PHE A 153 -20.98 -1.73 12.41
C PHE A 153 -21.02 -2.89 11.44
N ASP A 154 -22.17 -3.08 10.83
CA ASP A 154 -22.32 -4.06 9.77
C ASP A 154 -22.01 -3.39 8.43
N TYR A 155 -20.75 -3.54 8.00
CA TYR A 155 -20.33 -3.12 6.67
C TYR A 155 -20.60 -4.22 5.61
N ASP A 156 -20.89 -5.45 6.07
CA ASP A 156 -21.18 -6.61 5.24
C ASP A 156 -22.70 -6.78 5.10
N ASN A 157 -23.31 -5.92 4.30
CA ASN A 157 -24.61 -6.26 3.71
C ASN A 157 -24.48 -6.25 2.18
N PRO A 158 -23.85 -7.29 1.57
CA PRO A 158 -24.26 -7.66 0.23
C PRO A 158 -25.74 -8.02 0.34
N GLN A 159 -26.59 -7.38 -0.48
CA GLN A 159 -28.05 -7.60 -0.53
C GLN A 159 -28.40 -9.04 -0.13
N GLU A 160 -29.18 -9.23 0.95
CA GLU A 160 -29.86 -10.49 1.23
C GLU A 160 -30.65 -10.88 -0.03
N PHE A 161 -30.10 -11.80 -0.82
CA PHE A 161 -30.87 -12.50 -1.83
C PHE A 161 -31.70 -13.54 -1.09
N ASP A 162 -33.01 -13.35 -1.19
CA ASP A 162 -34.06 -14.19 -0.65
C ASP A 162 -33.73 -15.69 -0.84
N GLU A 163 -33.89 -16.49 0.22
CA GLU A 163 -33.74 -17.95 0.22
C GLU A 163 -34.83 -18.59 -0.66
N SER A 164 -34.71 -18.44 -1.98
CA SER A 164 -35.45 -19.22 -2.95
C SER A 164 -34.58 -20.42 -3.37
N ASN A 165 -35.21 -21.59 -3.52
CA ASN A 165 -34.60 -22.91 -3.77
C ASN A 165 -33.86 -23.05 -5.14
N ASP A 166 -33.50 -21.95 -5.80
CA ASP A 166 -32.66 -21.96 -6.99
C ASP A 166 -31.22 -21.64 -6.58
N SER A 167 -30.26 -22.43 -7.06
CA SER A 167 -28.84 -22.26 -6.80
C SER A 167 -28.40 -20.83 -7.18
N PRO A 168 -27.93 -19.98 -6.24
CA PRO A 168 -27.49 -18.60 -6.53
C PRO A 168 -26.32 -18.54 -7.53
N LEU A 169 -25.68 -19.68 -7.82
CA LEU A 169 -24.59 -19.83 -8.79
C LEU A 169 -25.05 -19.76 -10.26
N ASP A 170 -26.36 -19.90 -10.53
CA ASP A 170 -26.91 -19.87 -11.89
C ASP A 170 -27.32 -18.47 -12.35
N ASP A 171 -27.49 -17.52 -11.42
CA ASP A 171 -27.84 -16.11 -11.70
C ASP A 171 -26.62 -15.17 -11.77
N LEU A 172 -25.42 -15.67 -11.46
CA LEU A 172 -24.20 -14.90 -11.65
C LEU A 172 -23.86 -14.80 -13.15
N PRO A 173 -23.63 -13.58 -13.69
CA PRO A 173 -23.25 -13.41 -15.09
C PRO A 173 -21.89 -14.05 -15.35
N ARG A 174 -21.91 -15.30 -15.85
CA ARG A 174 -20.71 -16.02 -16.30
C ARG A 174 -20.12 -15.32 -17.51
N GLU A 175 -18.78 -15.28 -17.61
CA GLU A 175 -18.12 -14.77 -18.82
C GLU A 175 -18.69 -15.49 -20.05
N ILE A 176 -19.22 -14.74 -21.02
CA ILE A 176 -19.79 -15.32 -22.23
C ILE A 176 -18.63 -15.95 -23.04
N PRO A 177 -18.54 -17.29 -23.15
CA PRO A 177 -17.44 -17.92 -23.82
C PRO A 177 -17.41 -17.48 -25.29
N GLY A 178 -16.27 -16.95 -25.75
CA GLY A 178 -16.08 -16.52 -27.14
C GLY A 178 -16.36 -15.04 -27.45
N GLY A 179 -16.81 -14.24 -26.47
CA GLY A 179 -16.94 -12.79 -26.61
C GLY A 179 -15.61 -12.04 -26.71
N LEU A 180 -15.64 -10.76 -27.11
CA LEU A 180 -14.44 -9.91 -27.19
C LEU A 180 -13.73 -9.79 -25.83
N SER A 181 -14.48 -9.55 -24.75
CA SER A 181 -13.97 -9.50 -23.37
C SER A 181 -13.25 -10.79 -22.97
N TYR A 182 -13.86 -11.95 -23.25
CA TYR A 182 -13.27 -13.26 -22.96
C TYR A 182 -11.92 -13.43 -23.67
N LYS A 183 -11.83 -13.05 -24.96
CA LYS A 183 -10.59 -13.13 -25.73
C LYS A 183 -9.52 -12.18 -25.19
N ILE A 184 -9.89 -10.94 -24.84
CA ILE A 184 -8.95 -9.96 -24.28
C ILE A 184 -8.38 -10.47 -22.95
N LEU A 185 -9.21 -11.01 -22.06
CA LEU A 185 -8.77 -11.57 -20.78
C LEU A 185 -7.87 -12.81 -20.97
N HIS A 186 -8.31 -13.78 -21.79
CA HIS A 186 -7.64 -15.07 -21.96
C HIS A 186 -6.43 -15.07 -22.91
N GLN A 187 -6.18 -13.97 -23.63
CA GLN A 187 -4.98 -13.77 -24.45
C GLN A 187 -4.10 -12.65 -23.86
N GLY A 188 -4.71 -11.58 -23.36
CA GLY A 188 -4.03 -10.42 -22.79
C GLY A 188 -3.30 -10.72 -21.48
N TYR A 189 -3.78 -11.66 -20.67
CA TYR A 189 -3.09 -12.02 -19.42
C TYR A 189 -1.66 -12.50 -19.65
N VAL A 190 -1.36 -13.18 -20.78
CA VAL A 190 0.01 -13.66 -21.08
C VAL A 190 0.95 -12.48 -21.31
N LEU A 191 0.51 -11.51 -22.13
CA LEU A 191 1.29 -10.29 -22.39
C LEU A 191 1.46 -9.49 -21.10
N TRP A 192 0.39 -9.34 -20.32
CA TRP A 192 0.42 -8.67 -19.02
C TRP A 192 1.42 -9.33 -18.08
N TRP A 193 1.38 -10.66 -17.89
CA TRP A 193 2.35 -11.37 -17.04
C TRP A 193 3.79 -11.24 -17.56
N GLY A 194 4.00 -11.19 -18.88
CA GLY A 194 5.31 -10.91 -19.47
C GLY A 194 5.85 -9.54 -19.07
N VAL A 195 5.03 -8.49 -19.20
CA VAL A 195 5.39 -7.12 -18.79
C VAL A 195 5.57 -7.04 -17.27
N THR A 196 4.68 -7.65 -16.48
CA THR A 196 4.77 -7.71 -15.01
C THR A 196 6.05 -8.41 -14.55
N SER A 197 6.50 -9.46 -15.24
CA SER A 197 7.75 -10.15 -14.88
C SER A 197 8.98 -9.27 -15.12
N ILE A 198 9.02 -8.55 -16.24
CA ILE A 198 10.07 -7.55 -16.53
C ILE A 198 9.99 -6.40 -15.52
N GLY A 199 8.78 -5.90 -15.25
CA GLY A 199 8.52 -4.85 -14.28
C GLY A 199 8.97 -5.23 -12.88
N LEU A 200 8.70 -6.45 -12.43
CA LEU A 200 9.14 -6.95 -11.11
C LEU A 200 10.67 -6.98 -11.01
N PHE A 201 11.37 -7.41 -12.07
CA PHE A 201 12.83 -7.36 -12.09
C PHE A 201 13.34 -5.92 -11.90
N PHE A 202 12.78 -4.95 -12.64
CA PHE A 202 13.17 -3.55 -12.50
C PHE A 202 12.73 -2.93 -11.18
N ALA A 203 11.57 -3.29 -10.64
CA ALA A 203 11.12 -2.81 -9.34
C ALA A 203 12.07 -3.27 -8.21
N ILE A 204 12.51 -4.53 -8.24
CA ILE A 204 13.53 -5.02 -7.31
C ILE A 204 14.87 -4.29 -7.55
N ALA A 205 15.26 -4.07 -8.80
CA ALA A 205 16.48 -3.33 -9.12
C ALA A 205 16.42 -1.88 -8.61
N LEU A 206 15.28 -1.19 -8.74
CA LEU A 206 15.04 0.15 -8.23
C LEU A 206 15.18 0.19 -6.70
N LEU A 207 14.61 -0.78 -5.98
CA LEU A 207 14.80 -0.88 -4.53
C LEU A 207 16.27 -1.07 -4.15
N VAL A 208 17.01 -1.90 -4.90
CA VAL A 208 18.44 -2.12 -4.65
C VAL A 208 19.27 -0.87 -4.96
N TRP A 209 19.00 -0.18 -6.07
CA TRP A 209 19.72 1.04 -6.45
C TRP A 209 19.43 2.19 -5.49
N SER A 210 18.16 2.40 -5.13
CA SER A 210 17.76 3.39 -4.13
C SER A 210 18.33 3.10 -2.74
N GLY A 211 18.52 1.82 -2.40
CA GLY A 211 19.22 1.42 -1.17
C GLY A 211 20.74 1.61 -1.20
N GLN A 212 21.35 1.74 -2.39
CA GLN A 212 22.80 1.94 -2.55
C GLN A 212 23.18 3.42 -2.69
N ASP A 213 22.32 4.20 -3.31
CA ASP A 213 22.52 5.62 -3.58
C ASP A 213 21.26 6.39 -3.19
N PRO A 214 21.30 7.22 -2.14
CA PRO A 214 20.15 7.99 -1.70
C PRO A 214 19.72 9.11 -2.65
N ASP A 215 20.63 9.58 -3.50
CA ASP A 215 20.31 10.60 -4.50
C ASP A 215 19.72 9.97 -5.78
N PHE A 216 19.69 8.63 -5.85
CA PHE A 216 19.10 7.90 -6.95
C PHE A 216 17.61 8.20 -7.06
N ASN A 217 17.23 8.83 -8.18
CA ASN A 217 15.85 9.06 -8.55
C ASN A 217 15.64 8.59 -9.99
N LEU A 218 14.50 7.94 -10.24
CA LEU A 218 14.15 7.50 -11.59
C LEU A 218 13.64 8.71 -12.41
N GLU A 219 14.54 9.30 -13.19
CA GLU A 219 14.20 10.43 -14.05
C GLU A 219 13.17 10.05 -15.11
N LEU A 220 12.29 11.01 -15.44
CA LEU A 220 11.33 10.82 -16.50
C LEU A 220 12.02 10.97 -17.86
N SER A 221 12.20 9.85 -18.56
CA SER A 221 12.72 9.79 -19.93
C SER A 221 11.77 8.98 -20.82
N PHE A 222 11.68 9.35 -22.10
CA PHE A 222 10.94 8.58 -23.11
C PHE A 222 11.87 7.85 -24.09
N ASP A 223 13.19 8.01 -23.96
CA ASP A 223 14.17 7.37 -24.81
C ASP A 223 14.38 5.91 -24.38
N LEU A 224 13.90 4.97 -25.22
CA LEU A 224 14.00 3.53 -25.02
C LEU A 224 15.45 3.00 -24.94
N THR A 225 16.43 3.76 -25.42
CA THR A 225 17.85 3.38 -25.34
C THR A 225 18.45 3.68 -23.98
N THR A 226 17.82 4.58 -23.21
CA THR A 226 18.21 4.88 -21.84
C THR A 226 17.56 3.91 -20.87
N ARG A 227 18.25 3.62 -19.76
CA ARG A 227 17.71 2.77 -18.69
C ARG A 227 16.38 3.32 -18.17
N ASP A 228 16.34 4.61 -17.87
CA ASP A 228 15.20 5.24 -17.21
C ASP A 228 14.00 5.36 -18.17
N GLY A 229 14.27 5.58 -19.45
CA GLY A 229 13.23 5.54 -20.48
C GLY A 229 12.68 4.14 -20.73
N PHE A 230 13.54 3.11 -20.73
CA PHE A 230 13.06 1.73 -20.81
C PHE A 230 12.15 1.38 -19.62
N ILE A 231 12.55 1.72 -18.39
CA ILE A 231 11.76 1.48 -17.18
C ILE A 231 10.42 2.25 -17.24
N THR A 232 10.44 3.50 -17.70
CA THR A 232 9.23 4.31 -17.89
C THR A 232 8.25 3.63 -18.84
N TRP A 233 8.73 3.12 -19.99
CA TRP A 233 7.88 2.39 -20.93
C TRP A 233 7.33 1.08 -20.37
N VAL A 234 8.11 0.34 -19.58
CA VAL A 234 7.60 -0.86 -18.88
C VAL A 234 6.45 -0.50 -17.95
N GLY A 235 6.59 0.57 -17.16
CA GLY A 235 5.54 1.07 -16.28
C GLY A 235 4.28 1.49 -17.04
N LEU A 236 4.45 2.28 -18.11
CA LEU A 236 3.32 2.74 -18.93
C LEU A 236 2.59 1.58 -19.61
N LEU A 237 3.32 0.67 -20.25
CA LEU A 237 2.73 -0.51 -20.90
C LEU A 237 2.00 -1.38 -19.88
N GLY A 238 2.58 -1.58 -18.70
CA GLY A 238 1.99 -2.34 -17.62
C GLY A 238 0.67 -1.74 -17.12
N THR A 239 0.64 -0.44 -16.85
CA THR A 239 -0.58 0.27 -16.44
C THR A 239 -1.62 0.26 -17.56
N THR A 240 -1.24 0.54 -18.81
CA THR A 240 -2.17 0.50 -19.95
C THR A 240 -2.79 -0.90 -20.13
N LEU A 241 -1.99 -1.97 -20.05
CA LEU A 241 -2.52 -3.33 -20.12
C LEU A 241 -3.46 -3.64 -18.95
N SER A 242 -3.15 -3.15 -17.76
CA SER A 242 -4.01 -3.29 -16.58
C SER A 242 -5.35 -2.57 -16.78
N ILE A 243 -5.36 -1.35 -17.33
CA ILE A 243 -6.59 -0.64 -17.70
C ILE A 243 -7.40 -1.44 -18.72
N ILE A 244 -6.74 -1.99 -19.76
CA ILE A 244 -7.41 -2.80 -20.79
C ILE A 244 -8.06 -4.04 -20.18
N LEU A 245 -7.34 -4.77 -19.30
CA LEU A 245 -7.87 -5.94 -18.61
C LEU A 245 -9.04 -5.57 -17.68
N TYR A 246 -8.92 -4.47 -16.94
CA TYR A 246 -9.98 -3.97 -16.07
C TYR A 246 -11.25 -3.58 -16.83
N ILE A 247 -11.12 -2.86 -17.96
CA ILE A 247 -12.26 -2.49 -18.81
C ILE A 247 -12.89 -3.73 -19.47
N ALA A 248 -12.08 -4.73 -19.81
CA ALA A 248 -12.58 -5.98 -20.38
C ALA A 248 -13.38 -6.81 -19.36
N GLN A 249 -13.11 -6.65 -18.06
CA GLN A 249 -13.82 -7.31 -16.98
C GLN A 249 -15.22 -6.67 -16.80
N ARG A 250 -16.26 -7.40 -17.18
CA ARG A 250 -17.66 -6.91 -17.12
C ARG A 250 -18.25 -6.82 -15.71
N ASN A 251 -17.58 -7.35 -14.68
CA ASN A 251 -18.04 -7.32 -13.30
C ASN A 251 -17.08 -6.47 -12.45
N TRP A 252 -17.49 -5.23 -12.12
CA TRP A 252 -16.68 -4.27 -11.37
C TRP A 252 -16.71 -4.45 -9.85
N PHE A 253 -17.65 -5.25 -9.30
CA PHE A 253 -17.93 -5.28 -7.85
C PHE A 253 -18.29 -6.67 -7.27
N ALA A 254 -18.21 -7.76 -8.04
CA ALA A 254 -18.48 -9.08 -7.47
C ALA A 254 -17.25 -9.58 -6.71
N ASP A 255 -17.40 -9.66 -5.39
CA ASP A 255 -16.47 -10.32 -4.49
C ASP A 255 -16.58 -11.84 -4.74
N ASP A 256 -15.51 -12.46 -5.24
CA ASP A 256 -15.49 -13.91 -5.44
C ASP A 256 -15.44 -14.55 -4.05
N THR A 257 -16.62 -14.84 -3.48
CA THR A 257 -16.78 -15.57 -2.22
C THR A 257 -16.12 -16.95 -2.36
N GLU A 258 -15.65 -17.53 -1.24
CA GLU A 258 -14.88 -18.79 -1.15
C GLU A 258 -15.43 -19.98 -1.99
N ALA A 259 -16.70 -19.94 -2.41
CA ALA A 259 -17.36 -20.92 -3.27
C ALA A 259 -16.79 -21.02 -4.70
N THR A 260 -16.19 -19.96 -5.26
CA THR A 260 -15.62 -19.98 -6.64
C THR A 260 -14.17 -20.49 -6.68
N ILE A 261 -13.53 -20.66 -5.52
CA ILE A 261 -12.13 -21.12 -5.41
C ILE A 261 -12.02 -22.64 -5.63
N GLY A 262 -13.06 -23.41 -5.25
CA GLY A 262 -13.06 -24.88 -5.32
C GLY A 262 -12.89 -25.43 -6.74
N ASP A 263 -13.60 -24.90 -7.74
CA ASP A 263 -13.53 -25.37 -9.13
C ASP A 263 -12.33 -24.79 -9.91
N LYS A 264 -11.81 -23.62 -9.50
CA LYS A 264 -10.71 -22.90 -10.19
C LYS A 264 -9.31 -23.39 -9.82
N LEU A 265 -9.15 -24.14 -8.73
CA LEU A 265 -7.87 -24.72 -8.29
C LEU A 265 -7.32 -25.83 -9.21
N HIS A 266 -8.14 -26.33 -10.14
CA HIS A 266 -7.75 -27.43 -11.03
C HIS A 266 -7.05 -26.97 -12.33
N SER A 267 -7.09 -25.68 -12.68
CA SER A 267 -6.51 -25.16 -13.92
C SER A 267 -5.56 -23.99 -13.66
N LYS A 268 -4.26 -24.22 -13.84
CA LYS A 268 -3.21 -23.19 -13.71
C LYS A 268 -3.49 -21.95 -14.56
N ARG A 269 -4.11 -22.14 -15.74
CA ARG A 269 -4.45 -21.05 -16.65
C ARG A 269 -5.52 -20.14 -16.05
N GLU A 270 -6.57 -20.72 -15.49
CA GLU A 270 -7.67 -19.97 -14.87
C GLU A 270 -7.18 -19.17 -13.67
N THR A 271 -6.32 -19.78 -12.83
CA THR A 271 -5.68 -19.09 -11.71
C THR A 271 -4.86 -17.88 -12.16
N LEU A 272 -4.10 -18.00 -13.26
CA LEU A 272 -3.27 -16.90 -13.78
C LEU A 272 -4.09 -15.78 -14.44
N VAL A 273 -5.18 -16.12 -15.13
CA VAL A 273 -6.10 -15.13 -15.70
C VAL A 273 -6.77 -14.35 -14.57
N HIS A 274 -7.31 -15.05 -13.58
CA HIS A 274 -7.98 -14.44 -12.45
C HIS A 274 -7.03 -13.53 -11.65
N ALA A 275 -5.83 -14.03 -11.32
CA ALA A 275 -4.81 -13.23 -10.64
C ALA A 275 -4.43 -11.96 -11.42
N ALA A 276 -4.31 -12.04 -12.75
CA ALA A 276 -4.03 -10.87 -13.58
C ALA A 276 -5.18 -9.85 -13.55
N SER A 277 -6.43 -10.30 -13.70
CA SER A 277 -7.62 -9.44 -13.63
C SER A 277 -7.79 -8.79 -12.26
N GLU A 278 -7.65 -9.57 -11.19
CA GLU A 278 -7.68 -9.12 -9.81
C GLU A 278 -6.62 -8.04 -9.51
N THR A 279 -5.42 -8.21 -10.07
CA THR A 279 -4.34 -7.23 -9.89
C THR A 279 -4.61 -5.99 -10.76
N ALA A 280 -5.06 -6.15 -12.00
CA ALA A 280 -5.39 -5.07 -12.89
C ALA A 280 -6.49 -4.13 -12.33
N PHE A 281 -7.49 -4.71 -11.63
CA PHE A 281 -8.48 -3.96 -10.86
C PHE A 281 -7.81 -3.05 -9.81
N VAL A 282 -6.87 -3.60 -9.03
CA VAL A 282 -6.12 -2.83 -8.02
C VAL A 282 -5.28 -1.74 -8.68
N THR A 283 -4.56 -2.04 -9.76
CA THR A 283 -3.73 -1.08 -10.51
C THR A 283 -4.52 0.12 -10.98
N PHE A 284 -5.73 -0.09 -11.53
CA PHE A 284 -6.57 0.99 -12.02
C PHE A 284 -6.87 2.00 -10.91
N TRP A 285 -7.31 1.52 -9.75
CA TRP A 285 -7.66 2.39 -8.64
C TRP A 285 -6.44 3.01 -7.93
N VAL A 286 -5.33 2.29 -7.84
CA VAL A 286 -4.05 2.84 -7.35
C VAL A 286 -3.62 4.02 -8.24
N MET A 287 -3.71 3.87 -9.57
CA MET A 287 -3.37 4.95 -10.50
C MET A 287 -4.31 6.16 -10.34
N ILE A 288 -5.62 5.95 -10.15
CA ILE A 288 -6.56 7.05 -9.84
C ILE A 288 -6.17 7.74 -8.52
N ALA A 289 -5.75 6.98 -7.51
CA ALA A 289 -5.38 7.51 -6.22
C ALA A 289 -4.08 8.35 -6.28
N TYR A 290 -3.05 7.88 -6.98
CA TYR A 290 -1.84 8.66 -7.26
C TYR A 290 -2.16 9.95 -8.04
N LEU A 291 -2.99 9.88 -9.07
CA LEU A 291 -3.41 11.07 -9.82
C LEU A 291 -4.13 12.07 -8.92
N ALA A 292 -5.08 11.61 -8.11
CA ALA A 292 -5.82 12.47 -7.20
C ALA A 292 -4.89 13.15 -6.18
N PHE A 293 -3.91 12.41 -5.65
CA PHE A 293 -2.91 12.93 -4.73
C PHE A 293 -2.01 13.99 -5.40
N GLU A 294 -1.39 13.66 -6.53
CA GLU A 294 -0.47 14.56 -7.23
C GLU A 294 -1.17 15.85 -7.71
N PHE A 295 -2.40 15.74 -8.23
CA PHE A 295 -3.17 16.93 -8.57
C PHE A 295 -3.57 17.74 -7.33
N MET A 296 -3.94 17.09 -6.23
CA MET A 296 -4.22 17.79 -4.97
C MET A 296 -2.99 18.59 -4.51
N MET A 297 -1.79 18.01 -4.61
CA MET A 297 -0.54 18.69 -4.27
C MET A 297 -0.24 19.86 -5.20
N LEU A 298 -0.40 19.67 -6.52
CA LEU A 298 -0.18 20.71 -7.53
C LEU A 298 -1.09 21.94 -7.31
N PHE A 299 -2.34 21.72 -6.92
CA PHE A 299 -3.31 22.78 -6.68
C PHE A 299 -3.36 23.27 -5.23
N GLY A 300 -2.81 22.50 -4.27
CA GLY A 300 -2.91 22.74 -2.83
C GLY A 300 -2.00 23.86 -2.30
N GLY A 301 -0.88 24.14 -2.97
CA GLY A 301 -0.08 25.36 -2.73
C GLY A 301 0.47 25.54 -1.31
N MET A 302 0.69 24.46 -0.55
CA MET A 302 1.27 24.55 0.80
C MET A 302 2.70 25.09 0.72
N THR A 303 2.99 26.18 1.43
CA THR A 303 4.31 26.83 1.41
C THR A 303 5.20 26.32 2.55
N GLU A 304 6.52 26.23 2.32
CA GLU A 304 7.50 25.88 3.37
C GLU A 304 7.42 26.83 4.59
N SER A 305 6.98 28.08 4.38
CA SER A 305 6.76 29.07 5.44
C SER A 305 5.60 28.76 6.39
N ASP A 306 4.56 28.09 5.91
CA ASP A 306 3.42 27.71 6.76
C ASP A 306 3.81 26.56 7.71
N LEU A 307 4.70 25.67 7.26
CA LEU A 307 5.21 24.54 8.03
C LEU A 307 6.19 25.00 9.12
N ALA A 308 7.06 25.97 8.84
CA ALA A 308 8.03 26.51 9.78
C ALA A 308 7.38 27.24 10.98
N ARG A 309 6.23 27.88 10.78
CA ARG A 309 5.56 28.64 11.85
C ARG A 309 4.94 27.75 12.94
N TYR A 310 4.62 26.51 12.59
CA TYR A 310 4.00 25.52 13.48
C TYR A 310 4.84 24.25 13.63
N GLY A 311 6.13 24.29 13.31
CA GLY A 311 7.00 23.12 13.23
C GLY A 311 7.46 22.54 14.58
N ASP A 312 7.23 23.26 15.69
CA ASP A 312 7.56 22.80 17.05
C ASP A 312 6.36 22.89 18.00
N GLY A 313 6.39 22.05 19.04
CA GLY A 313 5.35 21.95 20.06
C GLY A 313 4.20 20.99 19.72
N ALA A 314 3.19 20.97 20.59
CA ALA A 314 2.09 19.99 20.50
C ALA A 314 1.24 20.15 19.23
N ILE A 315 1.11 21.38 18.72
CA ILE A 315 0.40 21.67 17.47
C ILE A 315 1.14 21.02 16.30
N ALA A 316 2.48 21.10 16.27
CA ALA A 316 3.30 20.46 15.24
C ALA A 316 3.05 18.95 15.18
N VAL A 317 3.03 18.29 16.35
CA VAL A 317 2.76 16.84 16.46
C VAL A 317 1.39 16.48 15.88
N VAL A 318 0.35 17.22 16.24
CA VAL A 318 -1.02 16.96 15.77
C VAL A 318 -1.13 17.21 14.27
N VAL A 319 -0.61 18.33 13.77
CA VAL A 319 -0.63 18.66 12.34
C VAL A 319 0.16 17.63 11.53
N ALA A 320 1.35 17.25 11.99
CA ALA A 320 2.18 16.24 11.34
C ALA A 320 1.50 14.87 11.31
N SER A 321 0.77 14.49 12.37
CA SER A 321 -0.05 13.27 12.39
C SER A 321 -1.21 13.36 11.38
N ILE A 322 -1.93 14.50 11.33
CA ILE A 322 -3.03 14.71 10.37
C ILE A 322 -2.54 14.66 8.92
N ILE A 323 -1.36 15.22 8.63
CA ILE A 323 -0.75 15.12 7.30
C ILE A 323 -0.47 13.64 6.95
N GLY A 324 -0.12 12.82 7.94
CA GLY A 324 0.06 11.37 7.76
C GLY A 324 -1.21 10.62 7.38
N LEU A 325 -2.40 11.18 7.61
CA LEU A 325 -3.66 10.58 7.13
C LEU A 325 -3.77 10.56 5.60
N ILE A 326 -2.97 11.37 4.90
CA ILE A 326 -2.97 11.45 3.45
C ILE A 326 -2.14 10.27 2.92
N PRO A 327 -2.76 9.27 2.25
CA PRO A 327 -2.03 8.13 1.75
C PRO A 327 -1.05 8.55 0.66
N GLY A 328 0.08 7.85 0.60
CA GLY A 328 1.16 8.15 -0.32
C GLY A 328 2.49 8.37 0.39
N CYS A 329 3.61 8.19 -0.32
CA CYS A 329 4.92 8.54 0.20
C CYS A 329 5.18 10.06 0.23
N GLY A 330 4.52 10.84 -0.64
CA GLY A 330 4.70 12.29 -0.78
C GLY A 330 4.59 13.11 0.51
N PRO A 331 3.52 12.99 1.31
CA PRO A 331 3.37 13.75 2.56
C PRO A 331 4.47 13.44 3.58
N GLN A 332 4.98 12.20 3.57
CA GLN A 332 6.06 11.76 4.45
C GLN A 332 7.42 12.29 3.98
N ILE A 333 7.68 12.31 2.67
CA ILE A 333 8.89 12.91 2.08
C ILE A 333 8.96 14.39 2.43
N ILE A 334 7.83 15.11 2.40
CA ILE A 334 7.75 16.52 2.81
C ILE A 334 8.10 16.66 4.29
N ALA A 335 7.55 15.82 5.16
CA ALA A 335 7.84 15.87 6.60
C ALA A 335 9.33 15.57 6.89
N ILE A 336 9.91 14.54 6.27
CA ILE A 336 11.32 14.20 6.43
C ILE A 336 12.22 15.31 5.88
N SER A 337 11.91 15.85 4.70
CA SER A 337 12.67 16.95 4.11
C SER A 337 12.59 18.21 4.98
N ALA A 338 11.43 18.49 5.58
CA ALA A 338 11.26 19.57 6.52
C ALA A 338 12.08 19.33 7.80
N TYR A 339 12.16 18.10 8.30
CA TYR A 339 13.00 17.76 9.45
C TYR A 339 14.48 17.96 9.14
N VAL A 340 14.95 17.49 7.98
CA VAL A 340 16.35 17.65 7.53
C VAL A 340 16.73 19.13 7.35
N LYS A 341 15.75 19.99 7.04
CA LYS A 341 15.93 21.46 6.96
C LYS A 341 15.72 22.19 8.29
N ASP A 342 15.64 21.47 9.42
CA ASP A 342 15.35 22.01 10.76
C ASP A 342 14.02 22.78 10.87
N ILE A 343 13.06 22.50 9.99
CA ILE A 343 11.73 23.16 9.95
C ILE A 343 10.78 22.53 10.96
N ILE A 344 10.80 21.20 11.11
CA ILE A 344 9.96 20.47 12.07
C ILE A 344 10.79 19.74 13.13
N SER A 345 10.23 19.58 14.32
CA SER A 345 10.87 18.86 15.42
C SER A 345 10.83 17.32 15.24
N PHE A 346 11.78 16.61 15.85
CA PHE A 346 11.79 15.13 15.85
C PHE A 346 10.48 14.50 16.38
N PRO A 347 9.86 14.98 17.47
CA PRO A 347 8.55 14.47 17.90
C PRO A 347 7.46 14.59 16.84
N ALA A 348 7.45 15.67 16.06
CA ALA A 348 6.51 15.85 14.95
C ALA A 348 6.82 14.89 13.79
N LEU A 349 8.11 14.71 13.45
CA LEU A 349 8.53 13.71 12.47
C LEU A 349 8.11 12.29 12.87
N ALA A 350 8.37 11.88 14.11
CA ALA A 350 8.03 10.56 14.60
C ALA A 350 6.50 10.32 14.59
N ALA A 351 5.72 11.34 14.94
CA ALA A 351 4.26 11.28 14.85
C ALA A 351 3.79 11.12 13.40
N ASN A 352 4.32 11.90 12.46
CA ASN A 352 4.02 11.73 11.04
C ASN A 352 4.40 10.33 10.55
N ALA A 353 5.58 9.83 10.92
CA ALA A 353 6.06 8.52 10.51
C ALA A 353 5.19 7.36 11.01
N ILE A 354 4.65 7.44 12.24
CA ILE A 354 3.72 6.44 12.78
C ILE A 354 2.34 6.54 12.15
N SER A 355 1.91 7.75 11.81
CA SER A 355 0.57 8.02 11.28
C SER A 355 0.44 7.73 9.79
N GLN A 356 1.57 7.61 9.07
CA GLN A 356 1.58 7.48 7.62
C GLN A 356 1.48 6.01 7.19
N ASP A 357 0.45 5.71 6.41
CA ASP A 357 0.18 4.38 5.89
C ASP A 357 0.97 4.07 4.59
N GLY A 358 1.50 5.12 3.93
CA GLY A 358 2.24 5.03 2.67
C GLY A 358 1.40 4.46 1.53
N ASP A 359 2.08 3.95 0.49
CA ASP A 359 1.39 3.39 -0.69
C ASP A 359 0.70 2.06 -0.42
N ALA A 360 1.03 1.43 0.71
CA ALA A 360 0.38 0.20 1.15
C ALA A 360 -1.10 0.40 1.46
N LEU A 361 -1.56 1.62 1.79
CA LEU A 361 -2.98 1.84 2.01
C LEU A 361 -3.81 1.62 0.74
N PHE A 362 -3.27 1.88 -0.46
CA PHE A 362 -4.07 1.84 -1.70
C PHE A 362 -4.64 0.45 -2.01
N PRO A 363 -3.86 -0.65 -2.01
CA PRO A 363 -4.42 -1.99 -2.17
C PRO A 363 -5.51 -2.33 -1.14
N LEU A 364 -5.33 -1.90 0.12
CA LEU A 364 -6.30 -2.12 1.18
C LEU A 364 -7.58 -1.31 0.97
N LEU A 365 -7.47 -0.04 0.57
CA LEU A 365 -8.60 0.84 0.26
C LEU A 365 -9.47 0.26 -0.86
N VAL A 366 -8.84 -0.34 -1.85
CA VAL A 366 -9.52 -0.92 -3.01
C VAL A 366 -10.27 -2.20 -2.64
N ARG A 367 -9.70 -3.04 -1.77
CA ARG A 367 -10.28 -4.35 -1.42
C ARG A 367 -11.18 -4.31 -0.17
N HIS A 368 -10.85 -3.49 0.81
CA HIS A 368 -11.52 -3.41 2.12
C HIS A 368 -11.59 -1.95 2.59
N LYS A 369 -12.52 -1.18 2.01
CA LYS A 369 -12.68 0.26 2.28
C LYS A 369 -12.82 0.58 3.77
N ALA A 370 -13.68 -0.15 4.48
CA ALA A 370 -13.88 0.05 5.92
C ALA A 370 -12.59 -0.21 6.70
N ALA A 371 -11.86 -1.29 6.36
CA ALA A 371 -10.60 -1.60 7.01
C ALA A 371 -9.54 -0.52 6.75
N SER A 372 -9.45 -0.01 5.54
CA SER A 372 -8.53 1.08 5.19
C SER A 372 -8.84 2.37 5.95
N LEU A 373 -10.10 2.83 5.96
CA LEU A 373 -10.48 4.06 6.65
C LEU A 373 -10.25 3.96 8.16
N TRP A 374 -10.60 2.81 8.76
CA TRP A 374 -10.32 2.60 10.18
C TRP A 374 -8.83 2.46 10.44
N ALA A 375 -8.04 1.82 9.57
CA ALA A 375 -6.61 1.66 9.77
C ALA A 375 -5.92 3.01 9.97
N THR A 376 -6.23 4.00 9.14
CA THR A 376 -5.66 5.35 9.22
C THR A 376 -6.02 6.06 10.53
N VAL A 377 -7.22 5.83 11.07
CA VAL A 377 -7.58 6.30 12.43
C VAL A 377 -6.76 5.59 13.51
N HIS A 378 -6.63 4.26 13.39
CA HIS A 378 -5.92 3.43 14.36
C HIS A 378 -4.40 3.64 14.35
N THR A 379 -3.81 4.15 13.27
CA THR A 379 -2.40 4.54 13.17
C THR A 379 -2.17 5.96 13.70
N THR A 380 -3.14 6.87 13.49
CA THR A 380 -3.05 8.27 13.97
C THR A 380 -3.14 8.42 15.49
N ILE A 381 -3.93 7.60 16.17
CA ILE A 381 -4.04 7.64 17.64
C ILE A 381 -2.68 7.41 18.32
N PRO A 382 -1.96 6.28 18.08
CA PRO A 382 -0.66 6.06 18.68
C PRO A 382 0.40 7.04 18.16
N ALA A 383 0.25 7.59 16.95
CA ALA A 383 1.12 8.66 16.44
C ALA A 383 1.10 9.90 17.33
N ILE A 384 -0.10 10.43 17.60
CA ILE A 384 -0.28 11.62 18.44
C ILE A 384 0.22 11.35 19.86
N ILE A 385 -0.14 10.18 20.44
CA ILE A 385 0.29 9.80 21.78
C ILE A 385 1.83 9.75 21.85
N THR A 386 2.47 9.07 20.91
CA THR A 386 3.93 8.92 20.89
C THR A 386 4.63 10.25 20.65
N GLY A 387 4.16 11.05 19.69
CA GLY A 387 4.72 12.37 19.41
C GLY A 387 4.62 13.31 20.62
N LEU A 388 3.47 13.35 21.29
CA LEU A 388 3.31 14.16 22.51
C LEU A 388 4.16 13.65 23.67
N MET A 389 4.32 12.34 23.79
CA MET A 389 5.22 11.73 24.79
C MET A 389 6.68 12.10 24.53
N LEU A 390 7.16 12.01 23.29
CA LEU A 390 8.52 12.39 22.90
C LEU A 390 8.76 13.89 23.14
N LEU A 391 7.78 14.73 22.81
CA LEU A 391 7.82 16.16 23.07
C LEU A 391 7.91 16.45 24.57
N PHE A 392 7.07 15.80 25.38
CA PHE A 392 7.06 15.96 26.84
C PHE A 392 8.37 15.52 27.50
N LEU A 393 8.97 14.43 27.01
CA LEU A 393 10.27 13.93 27.46
C LEU A 393 11.45 14.79 26.97
N GLY A 394 11.20 15.79 26.11
CA GLY A 394 12.23 16.67 25.58
C GLY A 394 13.20 15.95 24.64
N VAL A 395 12.76 14.88 23.97
CA VAL A 395 13.59 14.14 23.01
C VAL A 395 13.89 15.03 21.82
N LYS A 396 15.17 15.28 21.57
CA LYS A 396 15.69 16.09 20.47
C LYS A 396 16.88 15.36 19.87
N PHE A 397 16.96 15.40 18.55
CA PHE A 397 18.06 14.88 17.74
C PHE A 397 18.56 16.00 16.85
#